data_AF-A0A2D9Z7P0-F1
#
_entry.id   AF-A0A2D9Z7P0-F1
#
_cell.length_a   1.000
_cell.length_b   1.000
_cell.length_c   1.000
_cell.angle_alpha   90.00
_cell.angle_beta   90.00
_cell.angle_gamma   90.00
#
_symmetry.space_group_name_H-M   'P 1'
#
loop_
_entity.id
_entity.type
_entity.pdbx_description
1 polymer ?
#
loop_
_entity_poly.entity_id
_entity_poly.type
_entity_poly.pdbx_seq_one_letter_code
_entity_poly.pdbx_strand_id
1 'polypeptide(L)'
;MNSPKLPVLTDLNNAQQRKDFPGQFTDDADNAEEISAIERDPTLFPNSSRIYVKGEIHEGLKVPMREIRLSDTEHENGEIEKNEPVRVYDCSGPWGDPEFDGDVTRGLPAVRSDWILNRADVEEYSGRDIRPEDNGYLSEEHSEKYNELKDIKNRLKEYPGLRRKPLRAKGSANGDSDWHPVTQKWYADQGIITPEMEYIAIRENLGRKEEFKTIADKYPNLRDLPPEASERIRQLCSTPEGYEMPRPSEIDPKLQVPRNRIDHQHPGQSWGAMTPTFITAEYVRSEVARGRA
;
A
#
# COMPACT_ATOMS: atom_id res chain seq x y z
N MET A 1 21.85 13.37 -22.10
CA MET A 1 21.06 12.96 -23.29
C MET A 1 19.67 12.64 -22.82
N ASN A 2 18.66 13.14 -23.54
CA ASN A 2 17.27 13.32 -23.10
C ASN A 2 16.66 12.10 -22.40
N SER A 3 16.31 12.28 -21.12
CA SER A 3 15.31 11.45 -20.45
C SER A 3 14.01 11.50 -21.26
N PRO A 4 13.31 10.37 -21.45
CA PRO A 4 12.02 10.38 -22.13
C PRO A 4 11.06 11.25 -21.32
N LYS A 5 10.72 12.42 -21.86
CA LYS A 5 9.62 13.24 -21.35
C LYS A 5 8.36 12.39 -21.42
N LEU A 6 7.75 12.14 -20.25
CA LEU A 6 6.41 11.58 -20.18
C LEU A 6 5.47 12.46 -21.02
N PRO A 7 4.42 11.88 -21.65
CA PRO A 7 3.40 12.69 -22.31
C PRO A 7 2.83 13.66 -21.28
N VAL A 8 3.06 14.96 -21.51
CA VAL A 8 2.37 16.01 -20.79
C VAL A 8 0.90 15.82 -21.11
N LEU A 9 0.09 15.44 -20.11
CA LEU A 9 -1.36 15.53 -20.19
C LEU A 9 -1.70 17.03 -20.25
N THR A 10 -1.63 17.61 -21.45
CA THR A 10 -1.96 19.03 -21.68
C THR A 10 -3.46 19.30 -21.56
N ASP A 11 -4.28 18.24 -21.56
CA ASP A 11 -5.72 18.32 -21.42
C ASP A 11 -6.19 17.47 -20.23
N LEU A 12 -6.14 18.04 -19.03
CA LEU A 12 -7.03 17.61 -17.93
C LEU A 12 -8.43 18.20 -18.17
N ASN A 13 -9.07 17.84 -19.28
CA ASN A 13 -10.44 18.25 -19.63
C ASN A 13 -11.51 17.57 -18.75
N ASN A 14 -11.17 17.18 -17.52
CA ASN A 14 -12.18 16.81 -16.52
C ASN A 14 -12.98 18.04 -16.03
N ALA A 15 -12.53 19.26 -16.37
CA ALA A 15 -13.24 20.51 -16.12
C ALA A 15 -14.34 20.82 -17.17
N GLN A 16 -14.49 20.04 -18.25
CA GLN A 16 -15.61 20.25 -19.16
C GLN A 16 -16.90 19.74 -18.52
N GLN A 17 -17.76 20.68 -18.16
CA GLN A 17 -19.09 20.47 -17.62
C GLN A 17 -19.82 19.40 -18.43
N ARG A 18 -20.10 18.27 -17.79
CA ARG A 18 -20.99 17.24 -18.33
C ARG A 18 -22.33 17.91 -18.67
N LYS A 19 -22.75 17.86 -19.93
CA LYS A 19 -23.95 18.56 -20.46
C LYS A 19 -25.26 18.16 -19.74
N ASP A 20 -25.21 17.06 -19.00
CA ASP A 20 -26.26 16.43 -18.20
C ASP A 20 -26.39 16.99 -16.77
N PHE A 21 -25.54 17.93 -16.34
CA PHE A 21 -25.57 18.48 -14.98
C PHE A 21 -26.07 19.96 -14.95
N PRO A 22 -27.20 20.26 -14.26
CA PRO A 22 -27.84 21.59 -14.30
C PRO A 22 -27.27 22.61 -13.29
N GLY A 23 -26.22 22.26 -12.53
CA GLY A 23 -25.59 23.15 -11.56
C GLY A 23 -24.47 24.00 -12.17
N GLN A 24 -24.53 25.32 -12.00
CA GLN A 24 -23.43 26.24 -12.26
C GLN A 24 -22.46 26.21 -11.07
N PHE A 25 -21.33 25.51 -11.22
CA PHE A 25 -20.13 25.77 -10.42
C PHE A 25 -19.14 26.49 -11.33
N THR A 26 -19.12 27.82 -11.23
CA THR A 26 -18.01 28.63 -11.73
C THR A 26 -17.18 29.00 -10.50
N ASP A 27 -16.35 28.07 -10.04
CA ASP A 27 -15.25 28.46 -9.17
C ASP A 27 -14.14 28.99 -10.07
N ASP A 28 -14.09 30.31 -10.23
CA ASP A 28 -12.94 31.04 -10.78
C ASP A 28 -11.79 31.03 -9.75
N ALA A 29 -11.45 29.85 -9.22
CA ALA A 29 -10.32 29.67 -8.33
C ALA A 29 -9.04 29.68 -9.17
N ASP A 30 -8.19 30.69 -8.94
CA ASP A 30 -6.88 30.79 -9.58
C ASP A 30 -5.93 29.74 -8.98
N ASN A 31 -5.94 28.55 -9.57
CA ASN A 31 -5.10 27.43 -9.14
C ASN A 31 -3.70 27.47 -9.79
N ALA A 32 -3.28 28.60 -10.38
CA ALA A 32 -1.99 28.69 -11.09
C ALA A 32 -0.78 28.43 -10.18
N GLU A 33 -0.86 28.84 -8.92
CA GLU A 33 0.19 28.55 -7.93
C GLU A 33 0.27 27.07 -7.58
N GLU A 34 -0.88 26.40 -7.42
CA GLU A 34 -0.93 24.95 -7.18
C GLU A 34 -0.43 24.17 -8.39
N ILE A 35 -0.85 24.52 -9.60
CA ILE A 35 -0.36 23.89 -10.84
C ILE A 35 1.15 24.05 -10.96
N SER A 36 1.69 25.25 -10.69
CA SER A 36 3.13 25.46 -10.75
C SER A 36 3.91 24.76 -9.63
N ALA A 37 3.28 24.56 -8.47
CA ALA A 37 3.83 23.75 -7.38
C ALA A 37 3.84 22.26 -7.76
N ILE A 38 2.78 21.76 -8.40
CA ILE A 38 2.66 20.40 -8.95
C ILE A 38 3.72 20.14 -10.02
N GLU A 39 3.92 21.07 -10.96
CA GLU A 39 4.92 20.94 -12.02
C GLU A 39 6.37 20.98 -11.50
N ARG A 40 6.59 21.64 -10.36
CA ARG A 40 7.90 21.70 -9.68
C ARG A 40 8.08 20.56 -8.69
N ASP A 41 7.04 19.78 -8.40
CA ASP A 41 7.09 18.66 -7.46
C ASP A 41 7.83 17.49 -8.12
N PRO A 42 9.00 17.07 -7.59
CA PRO A 42 9.74 15.93 -8.13
C PRO A 42 9.05 14.59 -7.85
N THR A 43 7.96 14.59 -7.07
CA THR A 43 7.21 13.38 -6.72
C THR A 43 6.21 13.02 -7.83
N LEU A 44 5.92 11.72 -8.00
CA LEU A 44 4.83 11.27 -8.89
C LEU A 44 3.43 11.72 -8.41
N PHE A 45 3.30 12.14 -7.16
CA PHE A 45 2.03 12.37 -6.50
C PHE A 45 2.03 13.77 -5.90
N PRO A 46 1.48 14.77 -6.61
CA PRO A 46 1.60 16.14 -6.19
C PRO A 46 1.00 16.38 -4.81
N ASN A 47 1.62 17.27 -4.04
CA ASN A 47 1.21 17.61 -2.67
C ASN A 47 1.17 16.39 -1.73
N SER A 48 1.92 15.34 -2.09
CA SER A 48 2.08 14.14 -1.28
C SER A 48 3.55 13.88 -0.98
N SER A 49 3.83 13.36 0.21
CA SER A 49 5.18 12.96 0.61
C SER A 49 5.22 11.47 0.96
N ARG A 50 6.35 10.82 0.65
CA ARG A 50 6.64 9.48 1.14
C ARG A 50 7.00 9.57 2.62
N ILE A 51 6.42 8.69 3.42
CA ILE A 51 6.84 8.48 4.81
C ILE A 51 7.14 7.01 5.07
N TYR A 52 7.91 6.73 6.12
CA TYR A 52 8.22 5.37 6.56
C TYR A 52 7.86 5.20 8.03
N VAL A 53 6.96 4.27 8.32
CA VAL A 53 6.61 3.87 9.67
C VAL A 53 7.55 2.74 10.11
N LYS A 54 8.21 2.91 11.26
CA LYS A 54 9.16 1.93 11.80
C LYS A 54 8.43 0.75 12.44
N GLY A 55 9.01 -0.45 12.30
CA GLY A 55 8.63 -1.62 13.10
C GLY A 55 9.02 -1.47 14.57
N GLU A 56 8.34 -2.24 15.42
CA GLU A 56 8.60 -2.34 16.86
C GLU A 56 9.14 -3.72 17.26
N ILE A 57 8.71 -4.79 16.57
CA ILE A 57 9.12 -6.17 16.85
C ILE A 57 10.45 -6.47 16.14
N HIS A 58 10.55 -6.10 14.86
CA HIS A 58 11.74 -6.34 14.05
C HIS A 58 12.49 -5.03 13.79
N GLU A 59 13.73 -4.96 14.27
CA GLU A 59 14.59 -3.81 14.11
C GLU A 59 14.89 -3.52 12.63
N GLY A 60 14.90 -2.23 12.27
CA GLY A 60 15.20 -1.78 10.91
C GLY A 60 14.04 -1.93 9.91
N LEU A 61 12.91 -2.53 10.30
CA LEU A 61 11.72 -2.60 9.47
C LEU A 61 11.13 -1.21 9.22
N LYS A 62 10.91 -0.88 7.94
CA LYS A 62 10.35 0.41 7.51
C LYS A 62 9.21 0.15 6.53
N VAL A 63 8.00 0.56 6.88
CA VAL A 63 6.80 0.40 6.05
C VAL A 63 6.47 1.72 5.36
N PRO A 64 6.53 1.77 4.02
CA PRO A 64 6.25 2.97 3.26
C PRO A 64 4.74 3.26 3.25
N MET A 65 4.40 4.53 3.48
CA MET A 65 3.07 5.10 3.27
C MET A 65 3.23 6.43 2.54
N ARG A 66 2.10 7.01 2.14
CA ARG A 66 2.08 8.34 1.56
C ARG A 66 1.18 9.24 2.39
N GLU A 67 1.65 10.44 2.69
CA GLU A 67 0.86 11.48 3.35
C GLU A 67 0.46 12.51 2.30
N ILE A 68 -0.82 12.85 2.26
CA ILE A 68 -1.36 13.92 1.43
C ILE A 68 -1.58 15.12 2.33
N ARG A 69 -0.90 16.24 2.05
CA ARG A 69 -1.10 17.47 2.79
C ARG A 69 -2.44 18.09 2.39
N LEU A 70 -3.22 18.53 3.37
CA LEU A 70 -4.45 19.28 3.14
C LEU A 70 -4.18 20.79 3.29
N SER A 71 -4.97 21.61 2.62
CA SER A 71 -5.00 23.06 2.89
C SER A 71 -5.58 23.32 4.27
N ASP A 72 -5.24 24.46 4.88
CA ASP A 72 -5.86 24.88 6.13
C ASP A 72 -7.33 25.30 5.88
N THR A 73 -8.21 25.05 6.85
CA THR A 73 -9.61 25.49 6.81
C THR A 73 -9.71 26.92 7.33
N GLU A 74 -10.21 27.83 6.51
CA GLU A 74 -10.53 29.20 6.92
C GLU A 74 -11.99 29.29 7.35
N HIS A 75 -12.23 29.65 8.60
CA HIS A 75 -13.57 29.81 9.17
C HIS A 75 -14.11 31.23 8.91
N GLU A 76 -15.43 31.39 8.88
CA GLU A 76 -16.08 32.70 8.67
C GLU A 76 -15.70 33.76 9.72
N ASN A 77 -15.23 33.32 10.90
CA ASN A 77 -14.75 34.17 11.99
C ASN A 77 -13.28 34.61 11.83
N GLY A 78 -12.59 34.19 10.77
CA GLY A 78 -11.18 34.47 10.50
C GLY A 78 -10.21 33.53 11.22
N GLU A 79 -10.69 32.50 11.92
CA GLU A 79 -9.83 31.46 12.49
C GLU A 79 -9.32 30.52 11.40
N ILE A 80 -8.03 30.17 11.47
CA ILE A 80 -7.39 29.21 10.57
C ILE A 80 -7.19 27.91 11.33
N GLU A 81 -7.88 26.86 10.91
CA GLU A 81 -7.74 25.51 11.44
C GLU A 81 -6.81 24.68 10.54
N LYS A 82 -5.73 24.16 11.12
CA LYS A 82 -4.81 23.28 10.40
C LYS A 82 -5.38 21.89 10.23
N ASN A 83 -5.43 21.42 9.00
CA ASN A 83 -5.85 20.05 8.69
C ASN A 83 -4.66 19.09 8.74
N GLU A 84 -4.79 18.01 9.51
CA GLU A 84 -3.78 16.97 9.56
C GLU A 84 -3.65 16.24 8.21
N PRO A 85 -2.42 15.85 7.80
CA PRO A 85 -2.24 15.11 6.56
C PRO A 85 -2.98 13.78 6.55
N VAL A 86 -3.51 13.40 5.39
CA VAL A 86 -4.19 12.12 5.20
C VAL A 86 -3.20 11.06 4.78
N ARG A 87 -3.06 10.01 5.59
CA ARG A 87 -2.26 8.83 5.26
C ARG A 87 -3.00 7.88 4.35
N VAL A 88 -2.34 7.46 3.29
CA VAL A 88 -2.88 6.49 2.32
C VAL A 88 -1.88 5.39 2.04
N TYR A 89 -2.40 4.25 1.56
CA TYR A 89 -1.56 3.18 1.03
C TYR A 89 -0.71 3.67 -0.12
N ASP A 90 0.53 3.21 -0.12
CA ASP A 90 1.43 3.44 -1.24
C ASP A 90 2.03 2.11 -1.74
N CYS A 91 1.68 1.77 -2.98
CA CYS A 91 2.14 0.58 -3.70
C CYS A 91 3.15 0.90 -4.81
N SER A 92 3.59 2.15 -4.95
CA SER A 92 4.55 2.56 -5.98
C SER A 92 5.97 2.00 -5.77
N GLY A 93 6.25 1.46 -4.57
CA GLY A 93 7.57 0.93 -4.22
C GLY A 93 8.65 2.02 -4.24
N PRO A 94 9.93 1.67 -4.40
CA PRO A 94 11.02 2.64 -4.44
C PRO A 94 10.84 3.73 -5.50
N TRP A 95 10.14 3.47 -6.60
CA TRP A 95 9.94 4.44 -7.67
C TRP A 95 9.10 5.66 -7.29
N GLY A 96 8.26 5.57 -6.25
CA GLY A 96 7.55 6.73 -5.73
C GLY A 96 8.30 7.44 -4.61
N ASP A 97 9.56 7.08 -4.34
CA ASP A 97 10.42 7.79 -3.41
C ASP A 97 11.30 8.77 -4.22
N PRO A 98 11.17 10.10 -4.02
CA PRO A 98 11.98 11.08 -4.74
C PRO A 98 13.48 10.93 -4.50
N GLU A 99 13.88 10.30 -3.40
CA GLU A 99 15.29 10.04 -3.08
C GLU A 99 15.83 8.78 -3.77
N PHE A 100 14.96 7.97 -4.39
CA PHE A 100 15.37 6.75 -5.06
C PHE A 100 15.85 7.01 -6.50
N ASP A 101 17.17 6.97 -6.68
CA ASP A 101 17.80 6.93 -8.00
C ASP A 101 17.98 5.47 -8.47
N GLY A 102 16.97 4.97 -9.17
CA GLY A 102 16.90 3.59 -9.64
C GLY A 102 17.12 3.43 -11.15
N ASP A 103 17.88 2.41 -11.53
CA ASP A 103 17.99 1.96 -12.93
C ASP A 103 17.28 0.61 -13.08
N VAL A 104 16.31 0.55 -14.00
CA VAL A 104 15.56 -0.67 -14.32
C VAL A 104 16.49 -1.83 -14.68
N THR A 105 17.64 -1.56 -15.31
CA THR A 105 18.62 -2.58 -15.71
C THR A 105 19.39 -3.19 -14.54
N ARG A 106 19.47 -2.48 -13.41
CA ARG A 106 20.14 -2.94 -12.18
C ARG A 106 19.19 -3.65 -11.23
N GLY A 107 17.90 -3.32 -11.30
CA GLY A 107 16.84 -3.91 -10.50
C GLY A 107 16.70 -3.28 -9.13
N LEU A 108 15.65 -3.66 -8.41
CA LEU A 108 15.33 -3.05 -7.12
C LEU A 108 16.26 -3.53 -5.99
N PRO A 109 16.49 -2.67 -4.98
CA PRO A 109 17.13 -3.08 -3.73
C PRO A 109 16.41 -4.27 -3.10
N ALA A 110 17.17 -5.26 -2.62
CA ALA A 110 16.60 -6.43 -1.93
C ALA A 110 16.29 -6.12 -0.47
N VAL A 111 15.32 -5.24 -0.20
CA VAL A 111 14.98 -4.81 1.17
C VAL A 111 14.57 -5.95 2.10
N ARG A 112 14.20 -7.11 1.55
CA ARG A 112 13.82 -8.33 2.30
C ARG A 112 14.94 -9.37 2.44
N SER A 113 16.12 -9.15 1.84
CA SER A 113 17.19 -10.17 1.85
C SER A 113 17.55 -10.57 3.28
N ASP A 114 17.74 -9.58 4.13
CA ASP A 114 18.25 -9.79 5.49
C ASP A 114 17.19 -10.48 6.34
N TRP A 115 15.91 -10.16 6.13
CA TRP A 115 14.79 -10.82 6.82
C TRP A 115 14.71 -12.31 6.53
N ILE A 116 15.08 -12.70 5.31
CA ILE A 116 15.03 -14.09 4.84
C ILE A 116 16.29 -14.83 5.31
N LEU A 117 17.47 -14.23 5.15
CA LEU A 117 18.75 -14.85 5.52
C LEU A 117 18.88 -15.02 7.04
N ASN A 118 18.43 -14.04 7.83
CA ASN A 118 18.56 -14.07 9.29
C ASN A 118 17.75 -15.20 9.96
N ARG A 119 16.76 -15.79 9.28
CA ARG A 119 16.03 -16.97 9.79
C ARG A 119 16.85 -18.25 9.75
N ALA A 120 17.88 -18.29 8.90
CA ALA A 120 18.74 -19.46 8.67
C ALA A 120 18.03 -20.72 8.12
N ASP A 121 16.82 -20.57 7.57
CA ASP A 121 16.01 -21.67 7.02
C ASP A 121 16.21 -21.88 5.51
N VAL A 122 17.08 -21.09 4.88
CA VAL A 122 17.33 -21.11 3.43
C VAL A 122 18.80 -21.33 3.10
N GLU A 123 19.05 -21.85 1.91
CA GLU A 123 20.37 -22.03 1.32
C GLU A 123 20.39 -21.58 -0.15
N GLU A 124 21.53 -21.07 -0.62
CA GLU A 124 21.74 -20.74 -2.03
C GLU A 124 21.89 -22.01 -2.88
N TYR A 125 21.40 -21.97 -4.12
CA TYR A 125 21.68 -23.01 -5.11
C TYR A 125 21.93 -22.40 -6.50
N SER A 126 22.40 -23.20 -7.46
CA SER A 126 22.80 -22.73 -8.79
C SER A 126 21.65 -22.16 -9.63
N GLY A 127 20.40 -22.50 -9.31
CA GLY A 127 19.28 -22.23 -10.20
C GLY A 127 19.21 -23.21 -11.37
N ARG A 128 18.18 -23.03 -12.19
CA ARG A 128 17.95 -23.77 -13.44
C ARG A 128 18.35 -22.85 -14.60
N ASP A 129 19.03 -23.38 -15.59
CA ASP A 129 19.32 -22.65 -16.83
C ASP A 129 18.04 -22.34 -17.64
N ILE A 130 18.06 -21.18 -18.29
CA ILE A 130 17.01 -20.72 -19.21
C ILE A 130 17.05 -21.61 -20.45
N ARG A 131 15.89 -22.13 -20.86
CA ARG A 131 15.72 -22.90 -22.09
C ARG A 131 14.99 -22.06 -23.15
N PRO A 132 15.20 -22.33 -24.45
CA PRO A 132 14.46 -21.65 -25.53
C PRO A 132 12.94 -21.66 -25.34
N GLU A 133 12.41 -22.78 -24.83
CA GLU A 133 10.97 -22.96 -24.57
C GLU A 133 10.42 -21.95 -23.54
N ASP A 134 11.22 -21.47 -22.59
CA ASP A 134 10.79 -20.48 -21.59
C ASP A 134 10.45 -19.12 -22.26
N ASN A 135 11.06 -18.86 -23.43
CA ASN A 135 10.87 -17.63 -24.21
C ASN A 135 10.02 -17.86 -25.47
N GLY A 136 9.38 -19.02 -25.60
CA GLY A 136 8.51 -19.35 -26.74
C GLY A 136 9.26 -19.73 -28.02
N TYR A 137 10.54 -20.09 -27.95
CA TYR A 137 11.30 -20.60 -29.09
C TYR A 137 11.30 -22.13 -29.12
N LEU A 138 11.33 -22.70 -30.33
CA LEU A 138 11.38 -24.15 -30.56
C LEU A 138 12.78 -24.74 -30.37
N SER A 139 13.83 -23.92 -30.53
CA SER A 139 15.23 -24.33 -30.40
C SER A 139 16.13 -23.09 -30.20
N GLU A 140 17.39 -23.34 -29.80
CA GLU A 140 18.43 -22.30 -29.73
C GLU A 140 18.63 -21.64 -31.10
N GLU A 141 18.74 -22.43 -32.18
CA GLU A 141 18.86 -21.93 -33.56
C GLU A 141 17.69 -21.01 -33.95
N HIS A 142 16.46 -21.33 -33.52
CA HIS A 142 15.29 -20.49 -33.79
C HIS A 142 15.38 -19.16 -33.04
N SER A 143 15.90 -19.18 -31.81
CA SER A 143 16.12 -17.98 -31.01
C SER A 143 17.21 -17.08 -31.60
N GLU A 144 18.33 -17.65 -32.04
CA GLU A 144 19.45 -16.93 -32.66
C GLU A 144 18.99 -16.27 -33.96
N LYS A 145 18.39 -17.05 -34.86
CA LYS A 145 17.89 -16.55 -36.15
C LYS A 145 16.86 -15.43 -35.98
N TYR A 146 15.98 -15.53 -34.99
CA TYR A 146 14.98 -14.49 -34.74
C TYR A 146 15.61 -13.23 -34.13
N ASN A 147 16.60 -13.37 -33.25
CA ASN A 147 17.24 -12.22 -32.59
C ASN A 147 18.32 -11.55 -33.45
N GLU A 148 18.94 -12.24 -34.41
CA GLU A 148 19.93 -11.69 -35.36
C GLU A 148 19.33 -10.73 -36.39
N LEU A 149 18.03 -10.87 -36.69
CA LEU A 149 17.31 -9.98 -37.60
C LEU A 149 17.29 -8.54 -37.05
N LYS A 150 18.11 -7.67 -37.67
CA LYS A 150 18.40 -6.30 -37.20
C LYS A 150 17.18 -5.38 -37.11
N ASP A 151 16.10 -5.68 -37.84
CA ASP A 151 14.92 -4.81 -37.98
C ASP A 151 13.74 -5.20 -37.06
N ILE A 152 13.92 -6.16 -36.15
CA ILE A 152 12.82 -6.62 -35.29
C ILE A 152 12.69 -5.72 -34.06
N LYS A 153 11.62 -4.91 -34.04
CA LYS A 153 11.19 -4.10 -32.87
C LYS A 153 11.04 -4.91 -31.57
N ASN A 154 10.83 -6.22 -31.67
CA ASN A 154 10.55 -7.15 -30.55
C ASN A 154 11.72 -8.10 -30.23
N ARG A 155 12.98 -7.71 -30.48
CA ARG A 155 14.14 -8.51 -30.04
C ARG A 155 14.04 -8.78 -28.53
N LEU A 156 14.29 -10.03 -28.12
CA LEU A 156 14.37 -10.38 -26.71
C LEU A 156 15.56 -9.63 -26.09
N LYS A 157 15.27 -8.78 -25.11
CA LYS A 157 16.29 -8.12 -24.30
C LYS A 157 16.47 -8.96 -23.05
N GLU A 158 17.59 -9.65 -22.96
CA GLU A 158 17.97 -10.31 -21.72
C GLU A 158 18.17 -9.27 -20.63
N TYR A 159 17.59 -9.56 -19.47
CA TYR A 159 17.76 -8.71 -18.32
C TYR A 159 19.22 -8.78 -17.86
N PRO A 160 19.98 -7.66 -17.90
CA PRO A 160 21.40 -7.69 -17.54
C PRO A 160 21.61 -7.79 -16.03
N GLY A 161 20.54 -7.63 -15.26
CA GLY A 161 20.58 -7.37 -13.83
C GLY A 161 20.74 -8.60 -12.95
N LEU A 162 20.43 -8.37 -11.67
CA LEU A 162 20.95 -9.06 -10.49
C LEU A 162 21.22 -10.56 -10.62
N ARG A 163 22.52 -10.90 -10.72
CA ARG A 163 23.08 -12.26 -10.60
C ARG A 163 23.07 -12.75 -9.15
N ARG A 164 21.94 -12.61 -8.46
CA ARG A 164 21.74 -13.20 -7.12
C ARG A 164 21.50 -14.68 -7.31
N LYS A 165 22.11 -15.51 -6.47
CA LYS A 165 21.79 -16.93 -6.46
C LYS A 165 20.37 -17.11 -5.91
N PRO A 166 19.56 -17.97 -6.54
CA PRO A 166 18.26 -18.30 -6.00
C PRO A 166 18.42 -19.06 -4.67
N LEU A 167 17.41 -18.91 -3.81
CA LEU A 167 17.34 -19.54 -2.50
C LEU A 167 16.35 -20.70 -2.56
N ARG A 168 16.62 -21.74 -1.77
CA ARG A 168 15.70 -22.82 -1.47
C ARG A 168 15.71 -23.11 0.02
N ALA A 169 14.72 -23.83 0.52
CA ALA A 169 14.68 -24.23 1.91
C ALA A 169 15.84 -25.20 2.23
N LYS A 170 16.54 -24.96 3.34
CA LYS A 170 17.81 -25.61 3.70
C LYS A 170 17.64 -27.08 4.03
N GLY A 171 18.27 -27.98 3.28
CA GLY A 171 18.12 -29.44 3.43
C GLY A 171 17.07 -30.07 2.51
N SER A 172 16.33 -29.26 1.73
CA SER A 172 15.26 -29.75 0.85
C SER A 172 15.74 -30.67 -0.26
N ALA A 173 16.97 -30.48 -0.75
CA ALA A 173 17.47 -31.22 -1.91
C ALA A 173 17.93 -32.64 -1.58
N ASN A 174 18.38 -32.88 -0.36
CA ASN A 174 18.84 -34.19 0.09
C ASN A 174 17.75 -34.96 0.84
N GLY A 175 16.61 -34.29 1.13
CA GLY A 175 15.55 -34.85 1.97
C GLY A 175 16.02 -35.00 3.41
N ASP A 176 16.81 -34.05 3.91
CA ASP A 176 17.31 -34.09 5.28
C ASP A 176 16.13 -34.12 6.27
N SER A 177 16.24 -34.92 7.33
CA SER A 177 15.14 -35.15 8.28
C SER A 177 14.74 -33.91 9.08
N ASP A 178 15.61 -32.91 9.16
CA ASP A 178 15.41 -31.63 9.83
C ASP A 178 14.89 -30.53 8.89
N TRP A 179 14.66 -30.84 7.61
CA TRP A 179 14.09 -29.89 6.66
C TRP A 179 12.64 -29.52 7.01
N HIS A 180 12.29 -28.24 6.81
CA HIS A 180 10.90 -27.78 6.87
C HIS A 180 10.56 -26.75 5.77
N PRO A 181 9.26 -26.55 5.46
CA PRO A 181 8.82 -25.50 4.55
C PRO A 181 9.16 -24.09 5.08
N VAL A 182 9.51 -23.18 4.16
CA VAL A 182 9.82 -21.77 4.45
C VAL A 182 8.65 -20.82 4.15
N THR A 183 7.43 -21.34 4.14
CA THR A 183 6.23 -20.56 3.81
C THR A 183 5.74 -19.77 5.02
N GLN A 184 5.08 -18.63 4.78
CA GLN A 184 4.47 -17.83 5.85
C GLN A 184 3.45 -18.65 6.65
N LYS A 185 2.72 -19.57 5.99
CA LYS A 185 1.82 -20.49 6.67
C LYS A 185 2.53 -21.41 7.65
N TRP A 186 3.67 -21.99 7.27
CA TRP A 186 4.43 -22.84 8.19
C TRP A 186 4.86 -22.06 9.44
N TYR A 187 5.44 -20.87 9.28
CA TYR A 187 5.81 -20.01 10.41
C TYR A 187 4.60 -19.64 11.27
N ALA A 188 3.48 -19.29 10.64
CA ALA A 188 2.25 -18.95 11.34
C ALA A 188 1.72 -20.10 12.19
N ASP A 189 1.71 -21.33 11.65
CA ASP A 189 1.28 -22.53 12.35
C ASP A 189 2.20 -22.87 13.54
N GLN A 190 3.49 -22.51 13.47
CA GLN A 190 4.43 -22.63 14.59
C GLN A 190 4.30 -21.51 15.64
N GLY A 191 3.40 -20.54 15.44
CA GLY A 191 3.25 -19.40 16.34
C GLY A 191 4.32 -18.32 16.14
N ILE A 192 5.07 -18.34 15.04
CA ILE A 192 6.16 -17.40 14.76
C ILE A 192 5.60 -16.19 14.00
N ILE A 193 5.89 -14.99 14.50
CA ILE A 193 5.61 -13.73 13.82
C ILE A 193 6.83 -13.34 12.98
N THR A 194 6.68 -13.29 11.67
CA THR A 194 7.77 -12.91 10.76
C THR A 194 7.82 -11.39 10.54
N PRO A 195 8.96 -10.85 10.05
CA PRO A 195 9.03 -9.46 9.60
C PRO A 195 7.93 -9.08 8.60
N GLU A 196 7.52 -10.00 7.71
CA GLU A 196 6.43 -9.72 6.78
C GLU A 196 5.07 -9.57 7.48
N MET A 197 4.79 -10.37 8.51
CA MET A 197 3.52 -10.25 9.26
C MET A 197 3.44 -8.92 10.00
N GLU A 198 4.54 -8.46 10.59
CA GLU A 198 4.62 -7.12 11.18
C GLU A 198 4.48 -6.02 10.12
N TYR A 199 5.20 -6.16 8.99
CA TYR A 199 5.12 -5.21 7.88
C TYR A 199 3.68 -5.01 7.43
N ILE A 200 2.95 -6.10 7.23
CA ILE A 200 1.53 -6.08 6.84
C ILE A 200 0.71 -5.39 7.93
N ALA A 201 0.85 -5.79 9.20
CA ALA A 201 0.08 -5.19 10.29
C ALA A 201 0.25 -3.67 10.38
N ILE A 202 1.47 -3.15 10.23
CA ILE A 202 1.72 -1.71 10.22
C ILE A 202 1.09 -1.06 8.98
N ARG A 203 1.23 -1.69 7.81
CA ARG A 203 0.70 -1.18 6.55
C ARG A 203 -0.83 -1.07 6.57
N GLU A 204 -1.50 -2.07 7.13
CA GLU A 204 -2.96 -2.13 7.25
C GLU A 204 -3.55 -1.12 8.24
N ASN A 205 -2.77 -0.68 9.21
CA ASN A 205 -3.22 0.35 10.14
C ASN A 205 -3.07 1.78 9.61
N LEU A 206 -2.40 2.00 8.46
CA LEU A 206 -2.15 3.33 7.89
C LEU A 206 -1.51 4.32 8.88
N GLY A 207 -0.68 3.83 9.80
CA GLY A 207 0.01 4.66 10.77
C GLY A 207 -0.89 5.23 11.88
N ARG A 208 -2.14 4.77 12.01
CA ARG A 208 -3.08 5.20 13.06
C ARG A 208 -2.69 4.78 14.49
N LYS A 209 -1.57 4.09 14.67
CA LYS A 209 -1.15 3.54 15.98
C LYS A 209 -0.99 4.60 17.06
N GLU A 210 -0.39 5.74 16.75
CA GLU A 210 -0.20 6.84 17.71
C GLU A 210 -1.53 7.48 18.09
N GLU A 211 -2.48 7.56 17.16
CA GLU A 211 -3.86 7.99 17.46
C GLU A 211 -4.51 6.97 18.41
N PHE A 212 -4.45 5.67 18.10
CA PHE A 212 -4.96 4.62 18.98
C PHE A 212 -4.32 4.65 20.38
N LYS A 213 -2.99 4.84 20.49
CA LYS A 213 -2.29 4.98 21.77
C LYS A 213 -2.74 6.22 22.53
N THR A 214 -2.75 7.38 21.88
CA THR A 214 -3.19 8.65 22.49
C THR A 214 -4.61 8.53 23.04
N ILE A 215 -5.47 7.83 22.31
CA ILE A 215 -6.85 7.55 22.71
C ILE A 215 -6.92 6.56 23.87
N ALA A 216 -6.17 5.46 23.82
CA ALA A 216 -6.13 4.46 24.88
C ALA A 216 -5.53 5.00 26.18
N ASP A 217 -4.46 5.81 26.10
CA ASP A 217 -3.81 6.45 27.24
C ASP A 217 -4.70 7.51 27.88
N LYS A 218 -5.44 8.25 27.05
CA LYS A 218 -6.37 9.30 27.51
C LYS A 218 -7.68 8.70 28.04
N TYR A 219 -8.11 7.55 27.51
CA TYR A 219 -9.36 6.87 27.85
C TYR A 219 -9.16 5.34 27.92
N PRO A 220 -8.65 4.83 29.05
CA PRO A 220 -8.34 3.41 29.20
C PRO A 220 -9.58 2.51 29.20
N ASN A 221 -10.76 3.04 29.53
CA ASN A 221 -12.03 2.37 29.28
C ASN A 221 -12.80 3.11 28.19
N LEU A 222 -13.44 2.35 27.31
CA LEU A 222 -14.23 2.89 26.21
C LEU A 222 -15.41 3.77 26.68
N ARG A 223 -15.87 3.57 27.92
CA ARG A 223 -16.91 4.36 28.59
C ARG A 223 -16.44 5.74 29.03
N ASP A 224 -15.14 5.94 29.14
CA ASP A 224 -14.53 7.18 29.66
C ASP A 224 -14.18 8.17 28.54
N LEU A 225 -14.42 7.79 27.27
CA LEU A 225 -14.31 8.70 26.13
C LEU A 225 -15.36 9.83 26.24
N PRO A 226 -14.96 11.12 26.17
CA PRO A 226 -15.90 12.20 25.99
C PRO A 226 -16.58 12.07 24.62
N PRO A 227 -17.82 12.55 24.49
CA PRO A 227 -18.62 12.42 23.27
C PRO A 227 -17.87 12.86 21.99
N GLU A 228 -17.07 13.92 22.10
CA GLU A 228 -16.27 14.52 21.02
C GLU A 228 -15.04 13.68 20.62
N ALA A 229 -14.40 12.99 21.58
CA ALA A 229 -13.27 12.10 21.28
C ALA A 229 -13.74 10.84 20.56
N SER A 230 -14.94 10.37 20.90
CA SER A 230 -15.59 9.26 20.21
C SER A 230 -15.83 9.58 18.74
N GLU A 231 -16.18 10.83 18.38
CA GLU A 231 -16.33 11.25 16.99
C GLU A 231 -15.01 11.20 16.21
N ARG A 232 -13.90 11.70 16.77
CA ARG A 232 -12.59 11.66 16.09
C ARG A 232 -12.09 10.22 15.84
N ILE A 233 -12.35 9.31 16.78
CA ILE A 233 -12.07 7.87 16.62
C ILE A 233 -13.00 7.21 15.60
N ARG A 234 -14.30 7.57 15.61
CA ARG A 234 -15.31 7.11 14.64
C ARG A 234 -15.08 7.66 13.23
N GLN A 235 -14.44 8.83 13.11
CA GLN A 235 -14.01 9.41 11.84
C GLN A 235 -12.78 8.69 11.27
N LEU A 236 -11.82 8.31 12.13
CA LEU A 236 -10.60 7.60 11.73
C LEU A 236 -10.80 6.09 11.54
N CYS A 237 -11.82 5.50 12.18
CA CYS A 237 -12.19 4.10 12.09
C CYS A 237 -13.68 4.05 11.76
N SER A 238 -14.00 3.70 10.51
CA SER A 238 -15.38 3.57 10.03
C SER A 238 -16.36 3.05 11.10
N THR A 239 -17.44 3.80 11.25
CA THR A 239 -18.79 3.37 11.67
C THR A 239 -18.90 2.95 13.14
N PRO A 240 -19.68 3.69 13.96
CA PRO A 240 -19.76 3.47 15.40
C PRO A 240 -20.02 2.01 15.76
N GLU A 241 -19.30 1.53 16.79
CA GLU A 241 -19.30 0.15 17.26
C GLU A 241 -20.67 -0.54 17.22
N GLY A 242 -20.67 -1.76 16.67
CA GLY A 242 -21.80 -2.68 16.78
C GLY A 242 -23.01 -2.32 15.91
N TYR A 243 -22.95 -1.29 15.09
CA TYR A 243 -23.96 -1.10 14.05
C TYR A 243 -23.68 -2.04 12.88
N GLU A 244 -23.98 -3.33 13.05
CA GLU A 244 -24.44 -4.12 11.91
C GLU A 244 -25.61 -3.33 11.33
N MET A 245 -25.52 -2.88 10.07
CA MET A 245 -26.68 -2.24 9.45
C MET A 245 -27.88 -3.16 9.68
N PRO A 246 -28.94 -2.66 10.34
CA PRO A 246 -30.22 -3.34 10.36
C PRO A 246 -30.57 -3.69 8.92
N ARG A 247 -31.31 -4.78 8.70
CA ARG A 247 -31.74 -5.12 7.33
C ARG A 247 -32.39 -3.88 6.72
N PRO A 248 -32.39 -3.68 5.38
CA PRO A 248 -33.02 -2.50 4.77
C PRO A 248 -34.44 -2.19 5.24
N SER A 249 -35.17 -3.19 5.77
CA SER A 249 -36.48 -3.08 6.40
C SER A 249 -36.52 -2.45 7.80
N GLU A 250 -35.40 -2.37 8.50
CA GLU A 250 -35.24 -1.95 9.90
C GLU A 250 -34.56 -0.57 10.03
N ILE A 251 -34.17 0.04 8.90
CA ILE A 251 -33.55 1.37 8.85
C ILE A 251 -34.64 2.43 8.78
N ASP A 252 -34.67 3.37 9.73
CA ASP A 252 -35.49 4.58 9.60
C ASP A 252 -34.84 5.52 8.54
N PRO A 253 -35.48 5.72 7.37
CA PRO A 253 -34.91 6.54 6.29
C PRO A 253 -34.72 8.02 6.67
N LYS A 254 -35.32 8.47 7.78
CA LYS A 254 -35.25 9.87 8.24
C LYS A 254 -34.09 10.14 9.19
N LEU A 255 -33.42 9.11 9.72
CA LEU A 255 -32.28 9.24 10.63
C LEU A 255 -30.92 9.16 9.91
N GLN A 256 -30.90 8.81 8.62
CA GLN A 256 -29.67 8.81 7.83
C GLN A 256 -29.50 10.14 7.09
N VAL A 257 -28.27 10.63 7.06
CA VAL A 257 -27.88 11.74 6.17
C VAL A 257 -28.22 11.33 4.73
N PRO A 258 -28.87 12.18 3.91
CA PRO A 258 -29.20 11.84 2.54
C PRO A 258 -27.98 11.31 1.76
N ARG A 259 -28.16 10.20 1.01
CA ARG A 259 -27.08 9.52 0.26
C ARG A 259 -26.34 10.42 -0.74
N ASN A 260 -26.91 11.56 -1.10
CA ASN A 260 -26.35 12.56 -2.00
C ASN A 260 -25.57 13.67 -1.28
N ARG A 261 -25.36 13.59 0.03
CA ARG A 261 -24.46 14.49 0.75
C ARG A 261 -23.07 13.88 0.92
N ILE A 262 -22.05 14.73 0.88
CA ILE A 262 -20.64 14.34 0.96
C ILE A 262 -20.23 13.80 2.34
N ASP A 263 -20.97 14.14 3.38
CA ASP A 263 -20.80 13.66 4.76
C ASP A 263 -21.59 12.36 5.05
N HIS A 264 -22.18 11.74 4.02
CA HIS A 264 -22.83 10.44 4.17
C HIS A 264 -21.78 9.32 4.33
N GLN A 265 -21.56 8.87 5.57
CA GLN A 265 -20.73 7.72 5.86
C GLN A 265 -21.58 6.44 5.94
N HIS A 266 -21.30 5.46 5.09
CA HIS A 266 -22.03 4.19 5.12
C HIS A 266 -21.58 3.36 6.32
N PRO A 267 -22.49 2.87 7.20
CA PRO A 267 -22.15 2.09 8.40
C PRO A 267 -21.41 0.77 8.16
N GLY A 268 -21.23 0.36 6.89
CA GLY A 268 -20.70 -0.95 6.54
C GLY A 268 -21.60 -2.11 6.98
N GLN A 269 -21.45 -3.27 6.34
CA GLN A 269 -21.99 -4.53 6.81
C GLN A 269 -20.96 -5.60 6.49
N SER A 270 -20.37 -6.19 7.52
CA SER A 270 -19.26 -7.12 7.40
C SER A 270 -19.71 -8.55 7.06
N TRP A 271 -21.01 -8.86 7.18
CA TRP A 271 -21.58 -10.19 6.90
C TRP A 271 -20.85 -11.31 7.67
N GLY A 272 -20.48 -11.04 8.92
CA GLY A 272 -19.74 -11.98 9.77
C GLY A 272 -18.23 -12.01 9.54
N ALA A 273 -17.68 -11.12 8.69
CA ALA A 273 -16.24 -10.92 8.61
C ALA A 273 -15.71 -10.31 9.91
N MET A 274 -14.60 -10.86 10.41
CA MET A 274 -13.98 -10.42 11.66
C MET A 274 -12.89 -9.38 11.40
N THR A 275 -13.26 -8.23 10.84
CA THR A 275 -12.30 -7.14 10.62
C THR A 275 -12.04 -6.41 11.95
N PRO A 276 -10.82 -6.45 12.50
CA PRO A 276 -10.52 -5.77 13.75
C PRO A 276 -10.38 -4.26 13.52
N THR A 277 -10.64 -3.47 14.57
CA THR A 277 -10.43 -2.01 14.54
C THR A 277 -8.95 -1.65 14.39
N PHE A 278 -8.06 -2.48 14.94
CA PHE A 278 -6.61 -2.36 14.84
C PHE A 278 -5.98 -3.72 14.51
N ILE A 279 -5.11 -3.76 13.51
CA ILE A 279 -4.49 -5.00 13.01
C ILE A 279 -3.15 -5.22 13.71
N THR A 280 -3.02 -6.28 14.49
CA THR A 280 -1.75 -6.65 15.13
C THR A 280 -0.99 -7.67 14.28
N ALA A 281 0.33 -7.78 14.48
CA ALA A 281 1.12 -8.83 13.82
C ALA A 281 0.64 -10.24 14.21
N GLU A 282 0.14 -10.39 15.44
CA GLU A 282 -0.47 -11.64 15.92
C GLU A 282 -1.81 -11.93 15.21
N TYR A 283 -2.64 -10.92 14.95
CA TYR A 283 -3.85 -11.10 14.16
C TYR A 283 -3.50 -11.62 12.76
N VAL A 284 -2.55 -10.97 12.07
CA VAL A 284 -2.06 -11.39 10.75
C VAL A 284 -1.56 -12.85 10.79
N ARG A 285 -0.72 -13.20 11.77
CA ARG A 285 -0.26 -14.58 11.98
C ARG A 285 -1.44 -15.55 12.13
N SER A 286 -2.43 -15.21 12.95
CA SER A 286 -3.58 -16.07 13.20
C SER A 286 -4.44 -16.30 11.95
N GLU A 287 -4.60 -15.29 11.10
CA GLU A 287 -5.34 -15.41 9.84
C GLU A 287 -4.61 -16.27 8.81
N VAL A 288 -3.28 -16.10 8.70
CA VAL A 288 -2.42 -16.92 7.84
C VAL A 288 -2.41 -18.39 8.30
N ALA A 289 -2.33 -18.64 9.61
CA ALA A 289 -2.39 -20.00 10.16
C ALA A 289 -3.73 -20.70 9.81
N ARG A 290 -4.84 -19.96 9.92
CA ARG A 290 -6.19 -20.41 9.55
C ARG A 290 -6.41 -20.51 8.03
N GLY A 291 -5.50 -20.00 7.21
CA GLY A 291 -5.62 -19.95 5.75
C GLY A 291 -6.72 -19.01 5.25
N ARG A 292 -7.01 -17.93 5.99
CA ARG A 292 -8.00 -16.90 5.60
C ARG A 292 -7.37 -15.65 4.99
N ALA A 293 -6.05 -15.57 4.97
CA ALA A 293 -5.24 -14.50 4.38
C ALA A 293 -3.98 -15.08 3.74
#